data_AF-A0A928M7R8-F1
#
_entry.id   AF-A0A928M7R8-F1
#
_cell.length_a   1.000
_cell.length_b   1.000
_cell.length_c   1.000
_cell.angle_alpha   90.00
_cell.angle_beta   90.00
_cell.angle_gamma   90.00
#
_symmetry.space_group_name_H-M   'P 1'
#
loop_
_entity.id
_entity.type
_entity.pdbx_description
1 polymer ?
#
loop_
_entity_poly.entity_id
_entity_poly.type
_entity_poly.pdbx_seq_one_letter_code
_entity_poly.pdbx_strand_id
1 'polypeptide(L)'
;MKGKKQVAVIVLVLVVLALLFVIITRSGVLNGEASSTPNPTPDNIVTDQPDSGNPELNPTPEPTPEPTPTPTPTPTPEPTPTPGPYADKPDIDITDWKYVMANKNRLLSADYIPELRDVGNGHMFDERAADALLAFLDGARDAGLSVYLTSSYRSYATQEMLYNNKLAQYGGDHAVASRIVAVPGSSEHQTGLSADIVDKYYQFMDESLANTELSKWMKAHCAEYGFILRYPQDKQEITGIMFEPWHFRYVGEEAAAYIMEHGLCLEEFVALYEQE
;
A
#
# COMPACT_ATOMS: atom_id res chain seq x y z
N MET A 1 -30.10 14.84 -33.29
CA MET A 1 -29.41 14.35 -32.06
C MET A 1 -27.90 14.13 -32.19
N LYS A 2 -27.32 13.92 -33.40
CA LYS A 2 -25.86 13.74 -33.58
C LYS A 2 -25.01 14.98 -33.22
N GLY A 3 -25.47 16.19 -33.54
CA GLY A 3 -24.70 17.43 -33.30
C GLY A 3 -24.46 17.76 -31.82
N LYS A 4 -25.44 17.53 -30.93
CA LYS A 4 -25.30 17.85 -29.51
C LYS A 4 -24.29 16.95 -28.78
N LYS A 5 -24.20 15.68 -29.16
CA LYS A 5 -23.22 14.74 -28.60
C LYS A 5 -21.79 15.07 -29.08
N GLN A 6 -21.62 15.47 -30.33
CA GLN A 6 -20.30 15.89 -30.83
C GLN A 6 -19.85 17.21 -30.22
N VAL A 7 -20.74 18.17 -30.01
CA VAL A 7 -20.42 19.42 -29.30
C VAL A 7 -20.02 19.14 -27.85
N ALA A 8 -20.70 18.22 -27.14
CA ALA A 8 -20.35 17.85 -25.77
C ALA A 8 -18.95 17.17 -25.68
N VAL A 9 -18.61 16.30 -26.63
CA VAL A 9 -17.29 15.65 -26.69
C VAL A 9 -16.18 16.66 -27.01
N ILE A 10 -16.43 17.61 -27.93
CA ILE A 10 -15.45 18.65 -28.26
C ILE A 10 -15.22 19.58 -27.05
N VAL A 11 -16.27 19.97 -26.33
CA VAL A 11 -16.14 20.80 -25.12
C VAL A 11 -15.35 20.07 -24.03
N LEU A 12 -15.60 18.76 -23.82
CA LEU A 12 -14.86 17.96 -22.84
C LEU A 12 -13.36 17.86 -23.18
N VAL A 13 -13.03 17.63 -24.45
CA VAL A 13 -11.64 17.56 -24.91
C VAL A 13 -10.92 18.90 -24.74
N LEU A 14 -11.59 20.02 -25.03
CA LEU A 14 -11.01 21.35 -24.86
C LEU A 14 -10.77 21.70 -23.37
N VAL A 15 -11.64 21.27 -22.46
CA VAL A 15 -11.45 21.45 -21.01
C VAL A 15 -10.26 20.65 -20.50
N VAL A 16 -10.09 19.40 -20.93
CA VAL A 16 -8.95 18.56 -20.54
C VAL A 16 -7.63 19.14 -21.07
N LEU A 17 -7.61 19.62 -22.33
CA LEU A 17 -6.42 20.26 -22.90
C LEU A 17 -6.05 21.58 -22.20
N ALA A 18 -7.04 22.37 -21.79
CA ALA A 18 -6.81 23.60 -21.03
C ALA A 18 -6.24 23.32 -19.63
N LEU A 19 -6.71 22.26 -18.95
CA LEU A 19 -6.19 21.84 -17.65
C LEU A 19 -4.74 21.35 -17.74
N LEU A 20 -4.41 20.58 -18.79
CA LEU A 20 -3.04 20.13 -19.04
C LEU A 20 -2.08 21.30 -19.35
N PHE A 21 -2.54 22.34 -20.05
CA PHE A 21 -1.74 23.54 -20.33
C PHE A 21 -1.44 24.38 -19.07
N VAL A 22 -2.36 24.43 -18.11
CA VAL A 22 -2.14 25.11 -16.81
C VAL A 22 -1.12 24.37 -15.95
N ILE A 23 -1.04 23.04 -16.03
CA ILE A 23 -0.05 22.23 -15.32
C ILE A 23 1.36 22.49 -15.88
N ILE A 24 1.51 22.54 -17.21
CA ILE A 24 2.81 22.77 -17.86
C ILE A 24 3.38 24.16 -17.55
N THR A 25 2.53 25.17 -17.36
CA THR A 25 2.96 26.54 -17.06
C THR A 25 3.30 26.78 -15.59
N ARG A 26 2.99 25.85 -14.68
CA ARG A 26 3.29 25.96 -13.23
C ARG A 26 4.57 25.26 -12.78
N SER A 27 5.21 24.45 -13.62
CA SER A 27 6.43 23.69 -13.26
C SER A 27 7.75 24.43 -13.51
N GLY A 28 7.73 25.75 -13.72
CA GLY A 28 8.88 26.50 -14.21
C GLY A 28 9.35 27.68 -13.37
N VAL A 29 9.44 27.59 -12.03
CA VAL A 29 10.28 28.47 -11.16
C VAL A 29 10.48 27.71 -9.83
N LEU A 30 11.67 27.26 -9.42
CA LEU A 30 12.65 28.01 -8.61
C LEU A 30 13.99 27.25 -8.54
N ASN A 31 15.07 27.91 -8.96
CA ASN A 31 16.46 27.56 -8.66
C ASN A 31 16.85 28.10 -7.27
N GLY A 32 17.68 27.36 -6.54
CA GLY A 32 18.38 27.84 -5.34
C GLY A 32 19.70 27.09 -5.17
N GLU A 33 20.81 27.78 -5.42
CA GLU A 33 22.21 27.34 -5.29
C GLU A 33 22.78 27.49 -3.86
N ALA A 34 23.97 26.87 -3.69
CA ALA A 34 25.09 27.13 -2.76
C ALA A 34 25.22 26.16 -1.56
N SER A 35 26.24 25.26 -1.53
CA SER A 35 27.69 25.46 -1.23
C SER A 35 27.91 25.67 0.28
N SER A 36 28.81 25.03 1.05
CA SER A 36 30.19 24.55 0.85
C SER A 36 30.66 23.69 2.06
N THR A 37 31.55 22.72 1.85
CA THR A 37 32.44 22.05 2.85
C THR A 37 33.69 22.92 3.16
N PRO A 38 34.74 22.52 3.94
CA PRO A 38 35.03 21.31 4.75
C PRO A 38 35.65 21.56 6.16
N ASN A 39 35.91 20.45 6.86
CA ASN A 39 36.61 20.27 8.16
C ASN A 39 38.11 20.68 8.15
N PRO A 40 38.79 20.88 9.31
CA PRO A 40 39.70 19.83 9.83
C PRO A 40 39.90 19.76 11.39
N THR A 41 40.40 18.60 11.84
CA THR A 41 41.02 18.21 13.15
C THR A 41 42.51 18.69 13.27
N PRO A 42 43.42 18.31 14.23
CA PRO A 42 43.40 17.43 15.44
C PRO A 42 44.27 17.90 16.69
N ASP A 43 44.45 16.99 17.68
CA ASP A 43 45.65 16.68 18.51
C ASP A 43 45.95 17.27 19.92
N ASN A 44 46.22 16.36 20.89
CA ASN A 44 47.43 16.22 21.75
C ASN A 44 47.12 15.31 22.99
N ILE A 45 47.69 14.11 23.19
CA ILE A 45 49.02 13.66 23.66
C ILE A 45 49.45 14.23 25.05
N VAL A 46 49.72 13.36 26.04
CA VAL A 46 51.01 13.14 26.74
C VAL A 46 50.83 12.48 28.13
N THR A 47 51.68 11.49 28.35
CA THR A 47 52.04 10.63 29.49
C THR A 47 52.71 11.34 30.67
N ASP A 48 52.75 10.73 31.86
CA ASP A 48 53.98 10.71 32.69
C ASP A 48 53.97 9.67 33.84
N GLN A 49 55.16 9.12 34.09
CA GLN A 49 55.68 8.30 35.20
C GLN A 49 56.94 9.06 35.73
N PRO A 50 57.85 8.57 36.60
CA PRO A 50 57.83 7.77 37.85
C PRO A 50 58.60 8.46 39.02
N ASP A 51 58.73 7.81 40.20
CA ASP A 51 59.93 7.70 41.10
C ASP A 51 59.47 7.12 42.47
N SER A 52 60.24 6.55 43.42
CA SER A 52 61.58 5.95 43.57
C SER A 52 61.68 5.41 45.03
N GLY A 53 62.47 4.35 45.29
CA GLY A 53 63.35 4.30 46.49
C GLY A 53 63.08 3.38 47.72
N ASN A 54 63.57 2.12 47.67
CA ASN A 54 64.49 1.41 48.62
C ASN A 54 64.06 1.01 50.08
N PRO A 55 64.80 0.13 50.83
CA PRO A 55 65.09 -1.31 50.63
C PRO A 55 64.72 -2.25 51.83
N GLU A 56 64.59 -3.55 51.50
CA GLU A 56 65.16 -4.77 52.15
C GLU A 56 64.96 -5.06 53.64
N LEU A 57 64.14 -6.10 53.94
CA LEU A 57 64.41 -7.16 54.92
C LEU A 57 63.66 -8.45 54.50
N ASN A 58 64.39 -9.57 54.44
CA ASN A 58 63.91 -10.89 54.03
C ASN A 58 63.64 -11.78 55.25
N PRO A 59 62.45 -12.39 55.37
CA PRO A 59 62.31 -13.68 56.04
C PRO A 59 61.63 -14.74 55.15
N THR A 60 62.20 -15.94 55.19
CA THR A 60 61.63 -17.30 55.12
C THR A 60 60.34 -17.54 54.30
N PRO A 61 60.31 -18.50 53.35
CA PRO A 61 59.13 -18.77 52.51
C PRO A 61 57.96 -19.36 53.32
N GLU A 62 56.87 -18.62 53.40
CA GLU A 62 55.53 -19.14 53.73
C GLU A 62 54.92 -19.88 52.51
N PRO A 63 54.03 -20.87 52.73
CA PRO A 63 53.41 -21.62 51.64
C PRO A 63 52.59 -20.68 50.74
N THR A 64 52.79 -20.83 49.43
CA THR A 64 52.03 -20.15 48.38
C THR A 64 50.52 -20.32 48.62
N PRO A 65 49.73 -19.25 48.82
CA PRO A 65 48.28 -19.37 48.77
C PRO A 65 47.87 -19.74 47.35
N GLU A 66 46.99 -20.74 47.21
CA GLU A 66 46.35 -21.07 45.93
C GLU A 66 45.76 -19.80 45.29
N PRO A 67 45.84 -19.63 43.96
CA PRO A 67 45.25 -18.49 43.29
C PRO A 67 43.74 -18.50 43.53
N THR A 68 43.22 -17.47 44.19
CA THR A 68 41.80 -17.18 44.24
C THR A 68 41.27 -17.11 42.81
N PRO A 69 40.24 -17.89 42.42
CA PRO A 69 39.71 -17.84 41.07
C PRO A 69 39.25 -16.42 40.76
N THR A 70 39.83 -15.83 39.71
CA THR A 70 39.33 -14.56 39.15
C THR A 70 37.88 -14.80 38.74
N PRO A 71 36.91 -13.96 39.17
CA PRO A 71 35.53 -14.12 38.73
C PRO A 71 35.50 -14.04 37.21
N THR A 72 35.03 -15.11 36.58
CA THR A 72 34.74 -15.11 35.15
C THR A 72 33.78 -13.95 34.88
N PRO A 73 34.05 -13.05 33.91
CA PRO A 73 33.11 -12.00 33.58
C PRO A 73 31.78 -12.66 33.22
N THR A 74 30.73 -12.32 33.95
CA THR A 74 29.36 -12.70 33.59
C THR A 74 29.14 -12.24 32.15
N PRO A 75 28.68 -13.10 31.23
CA PRO A 75 28.40 -12.68 29.86
C PRO A 75 27.42 -11.51 29.92
N THR A 76 27.83 -10.37 29.37
CA THR A 76 26.91 -9.26 29.10
C THR A 76 25.74 -9.84 28.30
N PRO A 77 24.48 -9.70 28.74
CA PRO A 77 23.35 -10.21 27.98
C PRO A 77 23.45 -9.62 26.56
N GLU A 78 23.44 -10.51 25.58
CA GLU A 78 23.36 -10.14 24.18
C GLU A 78 22.11 -9.25 24.02
N PRO A 79 22.21 -8.07 23.38
CA PRO A 79 21.06 -7.20 23.23
C PRO A 79 19.96 -7.99 22.52
N THR A 80 18.81 -8.16 23.18
CA THR A 80 17.61 -8.72 22.55
C THR A 80 17.37 -7.89 21.29
N PRO A 81 17.29 -8.51 20.09
CA PRO A 81 17.03 -7.78 18.87
C PRO A 81 15.75 -6.97 19.07
N THR A 82 15.84 -5.66 18.87
CA THR A 82 14.64 -4.81 18.85
C THR A 82 13.73 -5.38 17.77
N PRO A 83 12.49 -5.76 18.10
CA PRO A 83 11.56 -6.25 17.10
C PRO A 83 11.43 -5.22 15.98
N GLY A 84 11.45 -5.67 14.72
CA GLY A 84 11.22 -4.79 13.58
C GLY A 84 9.87 -4.07 13.70
N PRO A 85 9.62 -3.02 12.90
CA PRO A 85 8.42 -2.18 13.00
C PRO A 85 7.08 -2.90 12.74
N TYR A 86 7.10 -4.21 12.43
CA TYR A 86 5.94 -5.05 12.10
C TYR A 86 5.99 -6.40 12.83
N ALA A 87 6.62 -6.46 14.01
CA ALA A 87 6.83 -7.70 14.75
C ALA A 87 5.53 -8.31 15.32
N ASP A 88 4.45 -7.54 15.35
CA ASP A 88 3.11 -7.91 15.79
C ASP A 88 2.15 -8.23 14.63
N LYS A 89 2.69 -8.51 13.44
CA LYS A 89 1.88 -8.95 12.29
C LYS A 89 1.03 -10.19 12.64
N PRO A 90 -0.22 -10.27 12.13
CA PRO A 90 -1.10 -11.40 12.42
C PRO A 90 -0.56 -12.73 11.89
N ASP A 91 -0.90 -13.83 12.54
CA ASP A 91 -0.54 -15.19 12.10
C ASP A 91 -1.53 -15.65 11.02
N ILE A 92 -1.19 -15.36 9.76
CA ILE A 92 -2.04 -15.66 8.61
C ILE A 92 -1.28 -16.49 7.56
N ASP A 93 -2.01 -17.39 6.89
CA ASP A 93 -1.52 -18.03 5.68
C ASP A 93 -1.63 -17.05 4.51
N ILE A 94 -0.51 -16.46 4.08
CA ILE A 94 -0.48 -15.51 2.96
C ILE A 94 -0.83 -16.15 1.61
N THR A 95 -0.86 -17.48 1.52
CA THR A 95 -1.25 -18.22 0.31
C THR A 95 -2.76 -18.42 0.18
N ASP A 96 -3.54 -17.99 1.18
CA ASP A 96 -4.99 -18.03 1.20
C ASP A 96 -5.60 -17.24 0.02
N TRP A 97 -6.77 -17.69 -0.46
CA TRP A 97 -7.46 -17.16 -1.64
C TRP A 97 -7.71 -15.66 -1.58
N LYS A 98 -7.86 -15.11 -0.37
CA LYS A 98 -8.09 -13.68 -0.11
C LYS A 98 -6.91 -12.79 -0.51
N TYR A 99 -5.73 -13.35 -0.72
CA TYR A 99 -4.50 -12.61 -1.04
C TYR A 99 -4.07 -12.78 -2.51
N VAL A 100 -4.88 -13.45 -3.33
CA VAL A 100 -4.68 -13.49 -4.79
C VAL A 100 -4.59 -12.06 -5.34
N MET A 101 -3.56 -11.76 -6.12
CA MET A 101 -3.31 -10.39 -6.60
C MET A 101 -3.26 -10.37 -8.12
N ALA A 102 -3.99 -9.41 -8.70
CA ALA A 102 -3.92 -9.08 -10.11
C ALA A 102 -3.32 -7.68 -10.25
N ASN A 103 -2.11 -7.58 -10.80
CA ASN A 103 -1.47 -6.32 -11.12
C ASN A 103 -0.52 -6.49 -12.32
N LYS A 104 0.19 -5.43 -12.73
CA LYS A 104 1.07 -5.45 -13.90
C LYS A 104 2.19 -6.51 -13.83
N ASN A 105 2.55 -6.94 -12.62
CA ASN A 105 3.61 -7.92 -12.36
C ASN A 105 3.07 -9.32 -12.04
N ARG A 106 1.77 -9.44 -11.74
CA ARG A 106 1.08 -10.69 -11.38
C ARG A 106 -0.23 -10.78 -12.17
N LEU A 107 -0.18 -11.42 -13.35
CA LEU A 107 -1.34 -11.57 -14.23
C LEU A 107 -2.13 -12.83 -13.86
N LEU A 108 -3.45 -12.70 -13.74
CA LEU A 108 -4.36 -13.84 -13.68
C LEU A 108 -4.47 -14.52 -15.06
N SER A 109 -4.59 -15.85 -15.04
CA SER A 109 -4.93 -16.63 -16.23
C SER A 109 -6.28 -16.20 -16.80
N ALA A 110 -6.44 -16.33 -18.12
CA ALA A 110 -7.73 -16.13 -18.78
C ALA A 110 -8.84 -17.07 -18.26
N ASP A 111 -8.43 -18.24 -17.77
CA ASP A 111 -9.33 -19.26 -17.21
C ASP A 111 -9.58 -19.09 -15.70
N TYR A 112 -9.00 -18.06 -15.07
CA TYR A 112 -9.27 -17.77 -13.66
C TYR A 112 -10.70 -17.20 -13.51
N ILE A 113 -11.57 -18.00 -12.90
CA ILE A 113 -12.95 -17.63 -12.58
C ILE A 113 -13.18 -18.09 -11.14
N PRO A 114 -13.34 -17.17 -10.16
CA PRO A 114 -13.70 -17.55 -8.81
C PRO A 114 -15.14 -18.07 -8.77
N GLU A 115 -15.52 -18.72 -7.67
CA GLU A 115 -16.92 -19.03 -7.40
C GLU A 115 -17.64 -17.73 -7.02
N LEU A 116 -18.74 -17.43 -7.70
CA LEU A 116 -19.36 -16.10 -7.67
C LEU A 116 -20.80 -16.17 -7.17
N ARG A 117 -21.17 -15.16 -6.38
CA ARG A 117 -22.54 -14.93 -5.92
C ARG A 117 -23.03 -13.55 -6.36
N ASP A 118 -24.31 -13.46 -6.69
CA ASP A 118 -24.99 -12.19 -6.96
C ASP A 118 -25.06 -11.36 -5.67
N VAL A 119 -24.70 -10.08 -5.75
CA VAL A 119 -24.74 -9.09 -4.66
C VAL A 119 -25.67 -7.91 -4.97
N GLY A 120 -26.60 -8.10 -5.91
CA GLY A 120 -27.62 -7.15 -6.32
C GLY A 120 -27.29 -6.38 -7.59
N ASN A 121 -28.34 -5.99 -8.33
CA ASN A 121 -28.24 -5.17 -9.55
C ASN A 121 -27.32 -5.75 -10.66
N GLY A 122 -27.15 -7.08 -10.71
CA GLY A 122 -26.28 -7.75 -11.68
C GLY A 122 -24.79 -7.69 -11.33
N HIS A 123 -24.45 -7.20 -10.13
CA HIS A 123 -23.10 -7.31 -9.60
C HIS A 123 -22.85 -8.71 -9.06
N MET A 124 -21.69 -9.26 -9.41
CA MET A 124 -21.18 -10.52 -8.87
C MET A 124 -19.97 -10.23 -7.96
N PHE A 125 -19.76 -11.07 -6.96
CA PHE A 125 -18.60 -11.03 -6.07
C PHE A 125 -18.19 -12.45 -5.68
N ASP A 126 -16.95 -12.66 -5.24
CA ASP A 126 -16.53 -13.98 -4.74
C ASP A 126 -17.48 -14.44 -3.63
N GLU A 127 -18.04 -15.65 -3.76
CA GLU A 127 -19.10 -16.13 -2.87
C GLU A 127 -18.67 -16.15 -1.40
N ARG A 128 -17.37 -16.33 -1.14
CA ARG A 128 -16.78 -16.40 0.20
C ARG A 128 -16.64 -15.03 0.86
N ALA A 129 -16.67 -13.95 0.08
CA ALA A 129 -16.59 -12.56 0.56
C ALA A 129 -17.88 -11.76 0.31
N ALA A 130 -18.88 -12.36 -0.35
CA ALA A 130 -20.07 -11.65 -0.76
C ALA A 130 -20.92 -11.16 0.43
N ASP A 131 -20.94 -11.89 1.55
CA ASP A 131 -21.66 -11.43 2.76
C ASP A 131 -20.96 -10.23 3.39
N ALA A 132 -19.62 -10.22 3.40
CA ALA A 132 -18.85 -9.09 3.88
C ALA A 132 -19.09 -7.84 3.02
N LEU A 133 -19.15 -7.98 1.69
CA LEU A 133 -19.48 -6.85 0.80
C LEU A 133 -20.89 -6.32 1.10
N LEU A 134 -21.89 -7.20 1.21
CA LEU A 134 -23.26 -6.77 1.50
C LEU A 134 -23.35 -6.05 2.85
N ALA A 135 -22.72 -6.60 3.89
CA ALA A 135 -22.65 -5.97 5.20
C ALA A 135 -21.94 -4.60 5.16
N PHE A 136 -20.87 -4.46 4.39
CA PHE A 136 -20.18 -3.19 4.23
C PHE A 136 -21.06 -2.12 3.56
N LEU A 137 -21.77 -2.50 2.50
CA LEU A 137 -22.72 -1.62 1.81
C LEU A 137 -23.91 -1.26 2.71
N ASP A 138 -24.41 -2.21 3.50
CA ASP A 138 -25.53 -2.00 4.41
C ASP A 138 -25.14 -1.15 5.62
N GLY A 139 -23.95 -1.35 6.20
CA GLY A 139 -23.43 -0.50 7.28
C GLY A 139 -23.38 0.98 6.90
N ALA A 140 -22.96 1.28 5.66
CA ALA A 140 -22.98 2.65 5.15
C ALA A 140 -24.41 3.19 4.99
N ARG A 141 -25.35 2.36 4.54
CA ARG A 141 -26.78 2.75 4.41
C ARG A 141 -27.41 2.99 5.77
N ASP A 142 -27.11 2.17 6.76
CA ASP A 142 -27.57 2.30 8.14
C ASP A 142 -27.01 3.55 8.81
N ALA A 143 -25.81 3.99 8.42
CA ALA A 143 -25.24 5.30 8.77
C ALA A 143 -25.91 6.48 8.03
N GLY A 144 -26.95 6.24 7.22
CA GLY A 144 -27.71 7.26 6.49
C GLY A 144 -27.06 7.72 5.18
N LEU A 145 -26.05 6.99 4.67
CA LEU A 145 -25.29 7.37 3.49
C LEU A 145 -25.86 6.76 2.21
N SER A 146 -25.64 7.44 1.08
CA SER A 146 -26.22 7.05 -0.21
C SER A 146 -25.24 6.22 -1.03
N VAL A 147 -25.27 4.91 -0.85
CA VAL A 147 -24.34 3.97 -1.49
C VAL A 147 -24.72 3.63 -2.93
N TYR A 148 -23.75 3.66 -3.84
CA TYR A 148 -23.87 3.11 -5.18
C TYR A 148 -22.65 2.24 -5.54
N LEU A 149 -22.89 0.93 -5.71
CA LEU A 149 -21.91 -0.02 -6.23
C LEU A 149 -21.84 0.15 -7.76
N THR A 150 -20.69 0.59 -8.28
CA THR A 150 -20.52 0.89 -9.72
C THR A 150 -19.89 -0.27 -10.48
N SER A 151 -18.98 -1.00 -9.84
CA SER A 151 -18.26 -2.14 -10.43
C SER A 151 -17.93 -3.14 -9.33
N SER A 152 -17.92 -4.43 -9.68
CA SER A 152 -17.53 -5.54 -8.81
C SER A 152 -16.74 -6.56 -9.63
N TYR A 153 -17.02 -7.87 -9.55
CA TYR A 153 -16.38 -8.85 -10.43
C TYR A 153 -16.50 -8.45 -11.91
N ARG A 154 -15.38 -8.58 -12.62
CA ARG A 154 -15.29 -8.36 -14.06
C ARG A 154 -14.55 -9.53 -14.67
N SER A 155 -15.17 -10.21 -15.63
CA SER A 155 -14.52 -11.34 -16.31
C SER A 155 -13.29 -10.91 -17.12
N TYR A 156 -12.40 -11.86 -17.41
CA TYR A 156 -11.26 -11.63 -18.30
C TYR A 156 -11.70 -11.09 -19.67
N ALA A 157 -12.72 -11.70 -20.28
CA ALA A 157 -13.25 -11.28 -21.57
C ALA A 157 -13.82 -9.84 -21.53
N THR A 158 -14.49 -9.46 -20.43
CA THR A 158 -14.95 -8.09 -20.25
C THR A 158 -13.76 -7.13 -20.13
N GLN A 159 -12.73 -7.48 -19.38
CA GLN A 159 -11.52 -6.65 -19.25
C GLN A 159 -10.79 -6.50 -20.60
N GLU A 160 -10.70 -7.57 -21.40
CA GLU A 160 -10.16 -7.56 -22.75
C GLU A 160 -10.94 -6.64 -23.68
N MET A 161 -12.27 -6.71 -23.65
CA MET A 161 -13.11 -5.80 -24.41
C MET A 161 -12.86 -4.33 -24.02
N LEU A 162 -12.82 -4.02 -22.71
CA LEU A 162 -12.58 -2.65 -22.23
C LEU A 162 -11.20 -2.14 -22.65
N TYR A 163 -10.17 -2.99 -22.53
CA TYR A 163 -8.81 -2.65 -22.93
C TYR A 163 -8.71 -2.40 -24.44
N ASN A 164 -9.24 -3.30 -25.26
CA ASN A 164 -9.21 -3.17 -26.72
C ASN A 164 -9.99 -1.95 -27.22
N ASN A 165 -11.13 -1.64 -26.59
CA ASN A 165 -11.88 -0.41 -26.87
C ASN A 165 -11.06 0.84 -26.55
N LYS A 166 -10.34 0.83 -25.41
CA LYS A 166 -9.45 1.92 -25.01
C LYS A 166 -8.27 2.05 -25.98
N LEU A 167 -7.66 0.95 -26.36
CA LEU A 167 -6.57 0.91 -27.32
C LEU A 167 -6.98 1.49 -28.68
N ALA A 168 -8.15 1.11 -29.19
CA ALA A 168 -8.70 1.66 -30.42
C ALA A 168 -8.98 3.18 -30.32
N GLN A 169 -9.46 3.66 -29.17
CA GLN A 169 -9.71 5.08 -28.91
C GLN A 169 -8.42 5.93 -29.01
N TYR A 170 -7.27 5.36 -28.66
CA TYR A 170 -5.97 6.03 -28.69
C TYR A 170 -5.08 5.55 -29.86
N GLY A 171 -5.68 5.07 -30.95
CA GLY A 171 -4.95 4.77 -32.19
C GLY A 171 -3.95 3.63 -32.09
N GLY A 172 -4.14 2.69 -31.15
CA GLY A 172 -3.21 1.58 -30.93
C GLY A 172 -2.09 1.88 -29.93
N ASP A 173 -2.12 3.02 -29.23
CA ASP A 173 -1.12 3.34 -28.22
C ASP A 173 -1.36 2.54 -26.92
N HIS A 174 -0.64 1.42 -26.80
CA HIS A 174 -0.67 0.56 -25.62
C HIS A 174 -0.18 1.27 -24.35
N ALA A 175 0.75 2.23 -24.46
CA ALA A 175 1.31 2.92 -23.30
C ALA A 175 0.27 3.86 -22.67
N VAL A 176 -0.55 4.50 -23.49
CA VAL A 176 -1.68 5.32 -23.02
C VAL A 176 -2.84 4.44 -22.55
N ALA A 177 -3.21 3.42 -23.32
CA ALA A 177 -4.35 2.57 -23.00
C ALA A 177 -4.18 1.84 -21.66
N SER A 178 -3.00 1.26 -21.41
CA SER A 178 -2.68 0.52 -20.17
C SER A 178 -2.55 1.39 -18.91
N ARG A 179 -2.47 2.73 -19.07
CA ARG A 179 -2.54 3.68 -17.96
C ARG A 179 -3.98 4.00 -17.55
N ILE A 180 -4.94 3.80 -18.44
CA ILE A 180 -6.35 4.14 -18.23
C ILE A 180 -7.18 2.90 -17.91
N VAL A 181 -6.90 1.79 -18.59
CA VAL A 181 -7.58 0.50 -18.39
C VAL A 181 -6.49 -0.56 -18.21
N ALA A 182 -6.53 -1.27 -17.08
CA ALA A 182 -5.64 -2.39 -16.80
C ALA A 182 -5.64 -3.40 -17.96
N VAL A 183 -4.50 -4.01 -18.25
CA VAL A 183 -4.45 -5.09 -19.25
C VAL A 183 -5.22 -6.30 -18.74
N PRO A 184 -5.77 -7.16 -19.63
CA PRO A 184 -6.49 -8.35 -19.20
C PRO A 184 -5.60 -9.27 -18.35
N GLY A 185 -6.12 -9.69 -17.21
CA GLY A 185 -5.38 -10.45 -16.18
C GLY A 185 -4.76 -9.56 -15.10
N SER A 186 -4.62 -8.24 -15.32
CA SER A 186 -4.00 -7.33 -14.35
C SER A 186 -5.00 -6.47 -13.57
N SER A 187 -6.31 -6.68 -13.75
CA SER A 187 -7.33 -5.92 -13.01
C SER A 187 -7.77 -6.70 -11.78
N GLU A 188 -7.76 -6.06 -10.62
CA GLU A 188 -8.24 -6.71 -9.39
C GLU A 188 -9.71 -7.10 -9.43
N HIS A 189 -10.56 -6.42 -10.22
CA HIS A 189 -11.95 -6.87 -10.38
C HIS A 189 -12.06 -8.31 -10.92
N GLN A 190 -11.03 -8.82 -11.61
CA GLN A 190 -11.00 -10.20 -12.07
C GLN A 190 -10.79 -11.21 -10.94
N THR A 191 -10.28 -10.79 -9.78
CA THR A 191 -10.18 -11.64 -8.59
C THR A 191 -11.54 -11.94 -7.96
N GLY A 192 -12.57 -11.12 -8.25
CA GLY A 192 -13.86 -11.18 -7.57
C GLY A 192 -13.86 -10.57 -6.17
N LEU A 193 -12.75 -9.98 -5.73
CA LEU A 193 -12.53 -9.45 -4.37
C LEU A 193 -12.54 -7.92 -4.28
N SER A 194 -12.79 -7.21 -5.38
CA SER A 194 -12.75 -5.75 -5.41
C SER A 194 -14.06 -5.14 -5.88
N ALA A 195 -14.45 -4.06 -5.22
CA ALA A 195 -15.68 -3.32 -5.46
C ALA A 195 -15.37 -1.82 -5.58
N ASP A 196 -15.92 -1.21 -6.63
CA ASP A 196 -15.93 0.24 -6.79
C ASP A 196 -17.23 0.78 -6.22
N ILE A 197 -17.11 1.66 -5.22
CA ILE A 197 -18.25 2.18 -4.49
C ILE A 197 -18.16 3.70 -4.45
N VAL A 198 -19.26 4.37 -4.83
CA VAL A 198 -19.36 5.83 -4.90
C VAL A 198 -20.65 6.32 -4.24
N ASP A 199 -20.72 7.63 -3.99
CA ASP A 199 -21.97 8.24 -3.54
C ASP A 199 -22.96 8.26 -4.70
N LYS A 200 -24.19 7.79 -4.46
CA LYS A 200 -25.25 7.74 -5.46
C LYS A 200 -25.49 9.10 -6.14
N TYR A 201 -25.27 10.21 -5.42
CA TYR A 201 -25.43 11.58 -5.91
C TYR A 201 -24.12 12.22 -6.38
N TYR A 202 -22.99 11.55 -6.19
CA TYR A 202 -21.68 11.98 -6.69
C TYR A 202 -20.90 10.77 -7.24
N GLN A 203 -21.05 10.52 -8.54
CA GLN A 203 -20.49 9.33 -9.22
C GLN A 203 -19.24 9.65 -10.04
N PHE A 204 -18.65 10.83 -9.88
CA PHE A 204 -17.38 11.16 -10.53
C PHE A 204 -16.26 10.40 -9.83
N MET A 205 -15.63 9.46 -10.55
CA MET A 205 -14.52 8.66 -10.07
C MET A 205 -13.22 9.44 -10.25
N ASP A 206 -13.04 10.46 -9.43
CA ASP A 206 -11.81 11.24 -9.29
C ASP A 206 -11.47 11.45 -7.81
N GLU A 207 -10.30 12.04 -7.52
CA GLU A 207 -9.81 12.21 -6.15
C GLU A 207 -10.77 12.99 -5.25
N SER A 208 -11.63 13.84 -5.82
CA SER A 208 -12.56 14.65 -5.03
C SER A 208 -13.71 13.84 -4.43
N LEU A 209 -13.96 12.62 -4.93
CA LEU A 209 -14.86 11.64 -4.30
C LEU A 209 -14.46 11.36 -2.84
N ALA A 210 -13.16 11.42 -2.51
CA ALA A 210 -12.66 11.25 -1.14
C ALA A 210 -13.22 12.27 -0.14
N ASN A 211 -13.75 13.41 -0.63
CA ASN A 211 -14.35 14.44 0.20
C ASN A 211 -15.83 14.19 0.52
N THR A 212 -16.47 13.22 -0.15
CA THR A 212 -17.85 12.84 0.17
C THR A 212 -17.94 12.21 1.55
N GLU A 213 -19.07 12.39 2.22
CA GLU A 213 -19.30 11.75 3.52
C GLU A 213 -19.28 10.22 3.41
N LEU A 214 -19.75 9.68 2.28
CA LEU A 214 -19.67 8.25 2.03
C LEU A 214 -18.22 7.74 1.97
N SER A 215 -17.35 8.35 1.16
CA SER A 215 -15.97 7.87 1.04
C SER A 215 -15.19 8.01 2.35
N LYS A 216 -15.44 9.07 3.14
CA LYS A 216 -14.84 9.21 4.48
C LYS A 216 -15.29 8.08 5.40
N TRP A 217 -16.59 7.80 5.44
CA TRP A 217 -17.13 6.71 6.25
C TRP A 217 -16.57 5.36 5.80
N MET A 218 -16.59 5.08 4.49
CA MET A 218 -16.08 3.82 3.95
C MET A 218 -14.60 3.63 4.24
N LYS A 219 -13.76 4.67 4.09
CA LYS A 219 -12.35 4.59 4.47
C LYS A 219 -12.18 4.29 5.96
N ALA A 220 -12.96 4.93 6.83
CA ALA A 220 -12.86 4.76 8.27
C ALA A 220 -13.32 3.37 8.74
N HIS A 221 -14.33 2.79 8.08
CA HIS A 221 -14.98 1.56 8.53
C HIS A 221 -14.65 0.32 7.68
N CYS A 222 -13.96 0.45 6.55
CA CYS A 222 -13.71 -0.68 5.64
C CYS A 222 -13.08 -1.91 6.32
N ALA A 223 -12.14 -1.68 7.26
CA ALA A 223 -11.47 -2.76 7.98
C ALA A 223 -12.42 -3.62 8.83
N GLU A 224 -13.48 -3.01 9.37
CA GLU A 224 -14.50 -3.71 10.18
C GLU A 224 -15.26 -4.78 9.38
N TYR A 225 -15.23 -4.68 8.04
CA TYR A 225 -15.87 -5.61 7.11
C TYR A 225 -14.83 -6.42 6.31
N GLY A 226 -13.55 -6.38 6.70
CA GLY A 226 -12.48 -7.07 6.00
C GLY A 226 -12.05 -6.46 4.68
N PHE A 227 -12.36 -5.18 4.44
CA PHE A 227 -11.94 -4.43 3.26
C PHE A 227 -10.82 -3.44 3.58
N ILE A 228 -9.99 -3.18 2.58
CA ILE A 228 -9.01 -2.09 2.59
C ILE A 228 -9.33 -1.09 1.50
N LEU A 229 -8.98 0.18 1.72
CA LEU A 229 -8.84 1.14 0.63
C LEU A 229 -7.59 0.76 -0.17
N ARG A 230 -7.80 0.12 -1.32
CA ARG A 230 -6.74 -0.63 -2.01
C ARG A 230 -5.61 0.24 -2.58
N TYR A 231 -5.98 1.42 -3.07
CA TYR A 231 -5.08 2.35 -3.75
C TYR A 231 -5.09 3.68 -3.00
N PRO A 232 -4.40 3.78 -1.85
CA PRO A 232 -4.33 5.00 -1.06
C PRO A 232 -3.36 6.02 -1.68
N GLN A 233 -3.55 7.30 -1.34
CA GLN A 233 -2.89 8.43 -1.98
C GLN A 233 -1.36 8.41 -1.87
N ASP A 234 -0.83 7.88 -0.78
CA ASP A 234 0.58 7.84 -0.42
C ASP A 234 1.31 6.56 -0.88
N LYS A 235 0.62 5.62 -1.55
CA LYS A 235 1.19 4.32 -1.99
C LYS A 235 1.17 4.11 -3.51
N GLN A 236 1.02 5.18 -4.28
CA GLN A 236 0.93 5.11 -5.75
C GLN A 236 2.22 4.55 -6.38
N GLU A 237 3.38 4.86 -5.83
CA GLU A 237 4.67 4.34 -6.30
C GLU A 237 4.83 2.83 -6.07
N ILE A 238 4.17 2.27 -5.06
CA ILE A 238 4.24 0.84 -4.72
C ILE A 238 3.17 0.06 -5.48
N THR A 239 1.93 0.54 -5.45
CA THR A 239 0.79 -0.11 -6.11
C THR A 239 0.83 0.04 -7.64
N GLY A 240 1.50 1.08 -8.14
CA GLY A 240 1.53 1.43 -9.56
C GLY A 240 0.20 1.92 -10.13
N ILE A 241 -0.75 2.26 -9.25
CA ILE A 241 -2.10 2.75 -9.53
C ILE A 241 -2.28 4.09 -8.81
N MET A 242 -3.01 5.02 -9.44
CA MET A 242 -3.28 6.32 -8.85
C MET A 242 -4.18 6.21 -7.62
N PHE A 243 -4.36 7.31 -6.88
CA PHE A 243 -5.31 7.33 -5.78
C PHE A 243 -6.74 7.03 -6.27
N GLU A 244 -7.37 6.00 -5.73
CA GLU A 244 -8.74 5.59 -6.09
C GLU A 244 -9.62 5.46 -4.83
N PRO A 245 -10.24 6.56 -4.34
CA PRO A 245 -11.09 6.54 -3.14
C PRO A 245 -12.36 5.68 -3.24
N TRP A 246 -12.64 5.12 -4.42
CA TRP A 246 -13.79 4.24 -4.67
C TRP A 246 -13.44 2.76 -4.58
N HIS A 247 -12.17 2.35 -4.73
CA HIS A 247 -11.79 0.96 -4.95
C HIS A 247 -11.44 0.26 -3.63
N PHE A 248 -12.33 -0.62 -3.17
CA PHE A 248 -12.17 -1.40 -1.96
C PHE A 248 -11.88 -2.86 -2.27
N ARG A 249 -10.92 -3.44 -1.55
CA ARG A 249 -10.45 -4.82 -1.74
C ARG A 249 -10.66 -5.64 -0.47
N TYR A 250 -11.32 -6.79 -0.59
CA TYR A 250 -11.47 -7.74 0.51
C TYR A 250 -10.18 -8.52 0.76
N VAL A 251 -9.77 -8.59 2.03
CA VAL A 251 -8.60 -9.34 2.52
C VAL A 251 -8.89 -10.10 3.84
N GLY A 252 -10.12 -10.00 4.36
CA GLY A 252 -10.49 -10.50 5.68
C GLY A 252 -10.21 -9.50 6.80
N GLU A 253 -10.97 -9.57 7.89
CA GLU A 253 -10.97 -8.58 8.98
C GLU A 253 -9.61 -8.38 9.63
N GLU A 254 -8.91 -9.48 9.97
CA GLU A 254 -7.63 -9.43 10.66
C GLU A 254 -6.54 -8.73 9.83
N ALA A 255 -6.41 -9.10 8.54
CA ALA A 255 -5.47 -8.46 7.63
C ALA A 255 -5.88 -7.01 7.33
N ALA A 256 -7.18 -6.74 7.14
CA ALA A 256 -7.66 -5.40 6.84
C ALA A 256 -7.41 -4.45 8.00
N ALA A 257 -7.68 -4.88 9.24
CA ALA A 257 -7.39 -4.11 10.45
C ALA A 257 -5.89 -3.76 10.53
N TYR A 258 -5.02 -4.76 10.39
CA TYR A 258 -3.58 -4.53 10.45
C TYR A 258 -3.09 -3.58 9.35
N ILE A 259 -3.55 -3.77 8.10
CA ILE A 259 -3.20 -2.92 6.96
C ILE A 259 -3.62 -1.47 7.19
N MET A 260 -4.87 -1.25 7.61
CA MET A 260 -5.42 0.09 7.79
C MET A 260 -4.84 0.80 9.01
N GLU A 261 -4.55 0.07 10.10
CA GLU A 261 -3.89 0.61 11.31
C GLU A 261 -2.44 1.06 11.02
N HIS A 262 -1.69 0.26 10.26
CA HIS A 262 -0.28 0.52 9.96
C HIS A 262 -0.07 1.36 8.70
N GLY A 263 -1.14 1.78 8.01
CA GLY A 263 -1.04 2.57 6.78
C GLY A 263 -0.30 1.83 5.66
N LEU A 264 -0.51 0.52 5.53
CA LEU A 264 0.10 -0.31 4.50
C LEU A 264 -0.77 -0.33 3.23
N CYS A 265 -0.16 -0.65 2.10
CA CYS A 265 -0.88 -1.23 0.96
C CYS A 265 -0.77 -2.76 0.97
N LEU A 266 -1.56 -3.44 0.13
CA LEU A 266 -1.58 -4.91 0.08
C LEU A 266 -0.21 -5.49 -0.31
N GLU A 267 0.52 -4.83 -1.20
CA GLU A 267 1.88 -5.24 -1.60
C GLU A 267 2.85 -5.24 -0.42
N GLU A 268 2.84 -4.18 0.40
CA GLU A 268 3.70 -4.10 1.59
C GLU A 268 3.31 -5.18 2.60
N PHE A 269 2.02 -5.40 2.82
CA PHE A 269 1.54 -6.42 3.75
C PHE A 269 1.94 -7.84 3.33
N VAL A 270 1.72 -8.20 2.06
CA VAL A 270 2.13 -9.51 1.52
C VAL A 270 3.64 -9.71 1.65
N ALA A 271 4.43 -8.66 1.40
CA ALA A 271 5.88 -8.71 1.52
C ALA A 271 6.39 -8.98 2.95
N LEU A 272 5.56 -8.77 4.00
CA LEU A 272 5.91 -9.14 5.38
C LEU A 272 5.99 -10.66 5.59
N TYR A 273 5.35 -11.45 4.73
CA TYR A 273 5.29 -12.91 4.82
C TYR A 273 6.14 -13.61 3.75
N GLU A 274 6.52 -12.91 2.68
CA GLU A 274 7.44 -13.42 1.65
C GLU A 274 8.93 -13.33 2.10
N GLN A 275 9.22 -12.66 3.23
CA GLN A 275 10.57 -12.46 3.77
C GLN A 275 10.98 -13.52 4.82
N GLU A 276 10.13 -14.50 5.09
CA GLU A 276 10.38 -15.64 5.99
C GLU A 276 10.82 -16.89 5.22
#